data_AF-A0A9Q2NTB4-F1
#
_entry.id   AF-A0A9Q2NTB4-F1
#
_cell.length_a   1.000
_cell.length_b   1.000
_cell.length_c   1.000
_cell.angle_alpha   90.00
_cell.angle_beta   90.00
_cell.angle_gamma   90.00
#
_symmetry.space_group_name_H-M   'P 1'
#
loop_
_entity.id
_entity.type
_entity.pdbx_description
1 polymer ?
#
loop_
_entity_poly.entity_id
_entity_poly.type
_entity_poly.pdbx_seq_one_letter_code
_entity_poly.pdbx_strand_id
1 'polypeptide(L)'
;MKRLALIAALCLGAAGTQAAHVCTLVADAHSGAVLFERGDCDSRVTPASTFKVPLALIGFQTGFLTDTQTPVLKPRKGDPDWGGDAWRQPTTPERWLKYSVVWYSQRITRALGAEVLRDLALAYGYGNADFSGDAGYDNGLERAWIASSLKVSPREQVTFLRGLVTDTLPAAPRAMALTRETVEARTVGAWWVKGKTGTAFPRRADRSFDRAAGWGWFVGWAQQGERVLVFATLTQATKRQDGSPGNLTRDAFLKGWLELAKTLPEG
;
A
#
# COMPACT_ATOMS: atom_id res chain seq x y z
N MET A 1 -39.78 -51.73 19.64
CA MET A 1 -38.39 -51.55 19.17
C MET A 1 -38.08 -50.05 19.16
N LYS A 2 -37.27 -49.58 20.10
CA LYS A 2 -36.97 -48.16 20.34
C LYS A 2 -36.01 -47.63 19.28
N ARG A 3 -36.36 -46.55 18.59
CA ARG A 3 -35.48 -45.82 17.66
C ARG A 3 -34.55 -44.91 18.48
N LEU A 4 -33.26 -45.20 18.51
CA LEU A 4 -32.23 -44.25 18.95
C LEU A 4 -31.95 -43.30 17.78
N ALA A 5 -32.25 -42.01 17.95
CA ALA A 5 -31.78 -40.95 17.06
C ALA A 5 -30.43 -40.45 17.61
N LEU A 6 -29.36 -40.69 16.85
CA LEU A 6 -28.03 -40.19 17.13
C LEU A 6 -27.97 -38.72 16.66
N ILE A 7 -27.96 -37.77 17.59
CA ILE A 7 -27.71 -36.36 17.26
C ILE A 7 -26.20 -36.19 17.11
N ALA A 8 -25.74 -36.14 15.87
CA ALA A 8 -24.38 -35.71 15.56
C ALA A 8 -24.30 -34.19 15.76
N ALA A 9 -23.66 -33.76 16.84
CA ALA A 9 -23.29 -32.37 17.04
C ALA A 9 -22.18 -32.01 16.03
N LEU A 10 -22.55 -31.31 14.95
CA LEU A 10 -21.58 -30.65 14.08
C LEU A 10 -20.94 -29.50 14.86
N CYS A 11 -19.73 -29.72 15.37
CA CYS A 11 -18.85 -28.64 15.77
C CYS A 11 -18.49 -27.82 14.52
N LEU A 12 -19.14 -26.68 14.32
CA LEU A 12 -18.67 -25.67 13.39
C LEU A 12 -17.34 -25.12 13.93
N GLY A 13 -16.23 -25.63 13.39
CA GLY A 13 -14.92 -25.05 13.62
C GLY A 13 -14.92 -23.59 13.15
N ALA A 14 -14.57 -22.67 14.03
CA ALA A 14 -14.28 -21.30 13.66
C ALA A 14 -13.18 -21.32 12.59
N ALA A 15 -13.50 -20.85 11.38
CA ALA A 15 -12.52 -20.65 10.34
C ALA A 15 -11.51 -19.60 10.83
N GLY A 16 -10.40 -20.05 11.39
CA GLY A 16 -9.34 -19.20 11.88
C GLY A 16 -8.90 -18.22 10.81
N THR A 17 -8.72 -16.96 11.20
CA THR A 17 -8.24 -15.87 10.35
C THR A 17 -6.94 -16.31 9.66
N GLN A 18 -6.96 -16.35 8.33
CA GLN A 18 -5.88 -16.94 7.53
C GLN A 18 -4.66 -16.00 7.35
N ALA A 19 -4.78 -14.77 7.85
CA ALA A 19 -3.71 -13.80 8.00
C ALA A 19 -3.66 -13.31 9.45
N ALA A 20 -2.46 -13.15 9.99
CA ALA A 20 -2.23 -12.47 11.25
C ALA A 20 -2.33 -10.96 11.04
N HIS A 21 -3.10 -10.30 11.90
CA HIS A 21 -3.08 -8.84 12.01
C HIS A 21 -1.72 -8.40 12.58
N VAL A 22 -1.07 -7.45 11.93
CA VAL A 22 0.23 -6.91 12.38
C VAL A 22 0.03 -5.53 12.97
N CYS A 23 -0.58 -4.62 12.21
CA CYS A 23 -0.91 -3.28 12.70
C CYS A 23 -2.16 -2.70 12.05
N THR A 24 -2.91 -1.91 12.81
CA THR A 24 -3.80 -0.87 12.28
C THR A 24 -3.54 0.40 13.06
N LEU A 25 -3.22 1.48 12.33
CA LEU A 25 -3.00 2.82 12.86
C LEU A 25 -3.91 3.81 12.12
N VAL A 26 -4.61 4.65 12.88
CA VAL A 26 -5.42 5.77 12.37
C VAL A 26 -5.06 7.02 13.17
N ALA A 27 -4.78 8.10 12.46
CA ALA A 27 -4.49 9.40 13.07
C ALA A 27 -5.30 10.50 12.40
N ASP A 28 -5.57 11.58 13.14
CA ASP A 28 -6.08 12.81 12.56
C ASP A 28 -5.01 13.45 11.68
N ALA A 29 -5.39 13.87 10.47
CA ALA A 29 -4.42 14.43 9.53
C ALA A 29 -3.90 15.81 9.98
N HIS A 30 -4.73 16.65 10.58
CA HIS A 30 -4.34 18.01 10.92
C HIS A 30 -3.57 18.03 12.25
N SER A 31 -4.17 17.54 13.32
CA SER A 31 -3.54 17.54 14.66
C SER A 31 -2.40 16.53 14.76
N GLY A 32 -2.43 15.46 13.96
CA GLY A 32 -1.47 14.37 14.07
C GLY A 32 -1.73 13.43 15.26
N ALA A 33 -2.82 13.65 16.00
CA ALA A 33 -3.19 12.80 17.12
C ALA A 33 -3.48 11.38 16.64
N VAL A 34 -2.87 10.39 17.30
CA VAL A 34 -3.18 8.97 17.07
C VAL A 34 -4.54 8.68 17.71
N LEU A 35 -5.54 8.37 16.89
CA LEU A 35 -6.91 8.11 17.32
C LEU A 35 -7.18 6.62 17.57
N PHE A 36 -6.43 5.76 16.88
CA PHE A 36 -6.50 4.32 17.06
C PHE A 36 -5.16 3.69 16.69
N GLU A 37 -4.66 2.83 17.57
CA GLU A 37 -3.46 2.03 17.32
C GLU A 37 -3.64 0.63 17.90
N ARG A 38 -3.35 -0.39 17.09
CA ARG A 38 -3.36 -1.78 17.53
C ARG A 38 -2.27 -2.56 16.81
N GLY A 39 -1.46 -3.30 17.57
CA GLY A 39 -0.41 -4.17 17.05
C GLY A 39 0.96 -3.48 16.95
N ASP A 40 1.86 -4.06 16.16
CA ASP A 40 3.21 -3.53 15.93
C ASP A 40 3.20 -2.56 14.75
N CYS A 41 3.12 -1.26 15.06
CA CYS A 41 3.07 -0.19 14.08
C CYS A 41 4.43 0.47 13.81
N ASP A 42 5.50 -0.04 14.40
CA ASP A 42 6.84 0.56 14.35
C ASP A 42 7.85 -0.30 13.57
N SER A 43 7.64 -1.62 13.47
CA SER A 43 8.49 -2.48 12.65
C SER A 43 8.36 -2.14 11.15
N ARG A 44 9.52 -1.93 10.52
CA ARG A 44 9.59 -1.65 9.08
C ARG A 44 9.53 -2.94 8.27
N VAL A 45 8.64 -2.98 7.28
CA VAL A 45 8.58 -4.06 6.28
C VAL A 45 8.56 -3.47 4.87
N THR A 46 8.58 -4.33 3.85
CA THR A 46 8.57 -3.84 2.46
C THR A 46 7.25 -3.11 2.15
N PRO A 47 7.26 -1.95 1.48
CA PRO A 47 6.04 -1.21 1.15
C PRO A 47 5.22 -1.87 0.03
N ALA A 48 5.86 -2.70 -0.81
CA ALA A 48 5.25 -3.24 -2.00
C ALA A 48 4.61 -2.14 -2.88
N SER A 49 3.43 -2.37 -3.44
CA SER A 49 2.75 -1.40 -4.29
C SER A 49 2.24 -0.14 -3.57
N THR A 50 2.34 -0.02 -2.24
CA THR A 50 2.05 1.25 -1.56
C THR A 50 3.10 2.33 -1.88
N PHE A 51 4.34 1.93 -2.21
CA PHE A 51 5.39 2.85 -2.68
C PHE A 51 5.00 3.62 -3.95
N LYS A 52 3.97 3.20 -4.68
CA LYS A 52 3.46 3.98 -5.82
C LYS A 52 2.97 5.39 -5.41
N VAL A 53 2.55 5.59 -4.16
CA VAL A 53 2.13 6.92 -3.68
C VAL A 53 3.32 7.89 -3.56
N PRO A 54 4.40 7.59 -2.79
CA PRO A 54 5.59 8.44 -2.80
C PRO A 54 6.28 8.49 -4.17
N LEU A 55 6.26 7.40 -4.95
CA LEU A 55 6.81 7.42 -6.31
C LEU A 55 6.03 8.34 -7.25
N ALA A 56 4.71 8.47 -7.08
CA ALA A 56 3.92 9.45 -7.82
C ALA A 56 4.31 10.88 -7.44
N LEU A 57 4.49 11.15 -6.13
CA LEU A 57 4.97 12.45 -5.66
C LEU A 57 6.34 12.80 -6.25
N ILE A 58 7.27 11.85 -6.23
CA ILE A 58 8.59 11.97 -6.87
C ILE A 58 8.45 12.23 -8.37
N GLY A 59 7.58 11.46 -9.06
CA GLY A 59 7.36 11.59 -10.49
C GLY A 59 6.80 12.95 -10.89
N PHE A 60 5.86 13.51 -10.12
CA PHE A 60 5.33 14.86 -10.35
C PHE A 60 6.32 15.95 -9.96
N GLN A 61 7.07 15.78 -8.86
CA GLN A 61 8.10 16.72 -8.41
C GLN A 61 9.22 16.88 -9.46
N THR A 62 9.60 15.79 -10.11
CA THR A 62 10.68 15.75 -11.11
C THR A 62 10.19 16.06 -12.52
N GLY A 63 8.88 16.21 -12.73
CA GLY A 63 8.29 16.45 -14.05
C GLY A 63 8.22 15.22 -14.96
N PHE A 64 8.59 14.03 -14.49
CA PHE A 64 8.40 12.80 -15.25
C PHE A 64 6.91 12.53 -15.48
N LEU A 65 6.08 12.79 -14.47
CA LEU A 65 4.63 12.81 -14.55
C LEU A 65 4.19 14.28 -14.63
N THR A 66 3.28 14.61 -15.54
CA THR A 66 2.87 16.01 -15.78
C THR A 66 1.44 16.30 -15.33
N ASP A 67 0.57 15.30 -15.48
CA ASP A 67 -0.81 15.25 -15.00
C ASP A 67 -1.22 13.77 -14.77
N THR A 68 -2.49 13.52 -14.47
CA THR A 68 -2.99 12.16 -14.18
C THR A 68 -3.09 11.24 -15.41
N GLN A 69 -2.98 11.79 -16.61
CA GLN A 69 -3.08 11.10 -17.90
C GLN A 69 -1.73 10.99 -18.64
N THR A 70 -0.74 11.81 -18.28
CA THR A 70 0.49 12.00 -19.05
C THR A 70 1.75 11.74 -18.19
N PRO A 71 2.69 10.89 -18.66
CA PRO A 71 2.76 10.29 -20.00
C PRO A 71 1.96 8.99 -20.14
N VAL A 72 1.46 8.74 -21.35
CA VAL A 72 0.97 7.42 -21.76
C VAL A 72 2.15 6.55 -22.16
N LEU A 73 2.43 5.51 -21.38
CA LEU A 73 3.49 4.55 -21.71
C LEU A 73 2.89 3.25 -22.25
N LYS A 74 3.60 2.61 -23.19
CA LYS A 74 3.23 1.31 -23.75
C LYS A 74 4.06 0.18 -23.12
N PRO A 75 3.45 -0.99 -22.84
CA PRO A 75 4.19 -2.16 -22.40
C PRO A 75 5.12 -2.65 -23.52
N ARG A 76 6.23 -3.27 -23.12
CA ARG A 76 7.23 -3.86 -24.00
C ARG A 76 7.35 -5.36 -23.71
N LYS A 77 7.83 -6.12 -24.70
CA LYS A 77 8.16 -7.53 -24.51
C LYS A 77 9.15 -7.66 -23.34
N GLY A 78 8.84 -8.51 -22.36
CA GLY A 78 9.65 -8.71 -21.16
C GLY A 78 9.23 -7.88 -19.94
N ASP A 79 8.32 -6.91 -20.08
CA ASP A 79 7.73 -6.25 -18.92
C ASP A 79 6.92 -7.29 -18.08
N PRO A 80 6.95 -7.21 -16.73
CA PRO A 80 6.09 -8.04 -15.90
C PRO A 80 4.61 -7.80 -16.23
N ASP A 81 3.80 -8.85 -16.18
CA ASP A 81 2.36 -8.82 -16.52
C ASP A 81 1.50 -9.50 -15.44
N TRP A 82 1.93 -9.44 -14.18
CA TRP A 82 1.28 -10.11 -13.04
C TRP A 82 -0.18 -9.70 -12.82
N GLY A 83 -0.58 -8.53 -13.32
CA GLY A 83 -1.96 -8.05 -13.30
C GLY A 83 -2.80 -8.45 -14.52
N GLY A 84 -2.30 -9.35 -15.36
CA GLY A 84 -2.99 -9.83 -16.57
C GLY A 84 -3.16 -8.74 -17.62
N ASP A 85 -4.28 -8.79 -18.35
CA ASP A 85 -4.54 -7.93 -19.51
C ASP A 85 -4.51 -6.44 -19.18
N ALA A 86 -4.85 -6.05 -17.94
CA ALA A 86 -4.79 -4.65 -17.50
C ALA A 86 -3.37 -4.07 -17.62
N TRP A 87 -2.32 -4.90 -17.48
CA TRP A 87 -0.92 -4.48 -17.58
C TRP A 87 -0.38 -4.53 -19.01
N ARG A 88 -1.13 -5.11 -19.96
CA ARG A 88 -0.75 -5.23 -21.38
C ARG A 88 -1.32 -4.11 -22.24
N GLN A 89 -1.86 -3.06 -21.62
CA GLN A 89 -2.47 -1.92 -22.29
C GLN A 89 -1.63 -0.64 -22.08
N PRO A 90 -1.75 0.36 -22.98
CA PRO A 90 -1.26 1.70 -22.70
C PRO A 90 -1.71 2.17 -21.32
N THR A 91 -0.77 2.70 -20.55
CA THR A 91 -0.96 3.02 -19.14
C THR A 91 -0.65 4.49 -18.92
N THR A 92 -1.58 5.19 -18.29
CA THR A 92 -1.45 6.54 -17.76
C THR A 92 -1.08 6.50 -16.27
N PRO A 93 -0.69 7.62 -15.63
CA PRO A 93 -0.48 7.67 -14.18
C PRO A 93 -1.70 7.19 -13.37
N GLU A 94 -2.92 7.57 -13.77
CA GLU A 94 -4.16 7.08 -13.13
C GLU A 94 -4.30 5.56 -13.25
N ARG A 95 -4.15 5.01 -14.48
CA ARG A 95 -4.21 3.57 -14.71
C ARG A 95 -3.11 2.82 -13.97
N TRP A 96 -1.93 3.43 -13.85
CA TRP A 96 -0.80 2.88 -13.13
C TRP A 96 -1.12 2.64 -11.66
N LEU A 97 -1.73 3.63 -10.98
CA LEU A 97 -2.15 3.47 -9.58
C LEU A 97 -3.34 2.53 -9.44
N LYS A 98 -4.37 2.68 -10.29
CA LYS A 98 -5.60 1.89 -10.29
C LYS A 98 -5.34 0.39 -10.47
N TYR A 99 -4.58 0.01 -11.49
CA TYR A 99 -4.27 -1.39 -11.80
C TYR A 99 -2.95 -1.84 -11.18
N SER A 100 -2.28 -0.97 -10.42
CA SER A 100 -1.02 -1.27 -9.74
C SER A 100 0.11 -1.74 -10.68
N VAL A 101 0.18 -1.19 -11.89
CA VAL A 101 1.07 -1.60 -12.98
C VAL A 101 2.55 -1.49 -12.58
N VAL A 102 3.24 -2.61 -12.32
CA VAL A 102 4.62 -2.55 -11.78
C VAL A 102 5.63 -2.07 -12.82
N TRP A 103 5.50 -2.48 -14.08
CA TRP A 103 6.45 -2.04 -15.11
C TRP A 103 6.45 -0.52 -15.30
N TYR A 104 5.32 0.15 -15.07
CA TYR A 104 5.24 1.62 -15.14
C TYR A 104 6.08 2.26 -14.03
N SER A 105 6.01 1.73 -12.79
CA SER A 105 6.91 2.13 -11.71
C SER A 105 8.38 1.96 -12.10
N GLN A 106 8.72 0.82 -12.72
CA GLN A 106 10.08 0.53 -13.17
C GLN A 106 10.58 1.51 -14.25
N ARG A 107 9.69 2.10 -15.06
CA ARG A 107 10.06 3.15 -16.01
C ARG A 107 10.39 4.46 -15.30
N ILE A 108 9.59 4.84 -14.30
CA ILE A 108 9.84 6.03 -13.48
C ILE A 108 11.19 5.88 -12.77
N THR A 109 11.39 4.79 -12.04
CA THR A 109 12.61 4.58 -11.24
C THR A 109 13.86 4.49 -12.10
N ARG A 110 13.80 3.82 -13.27
CA ARG A 110 14.93 3.80 -14.21
C ARG A 110 15.26 5.17 -14.80
N ALA A 111 14.23 5.98 -15.10
CA ALA A 111 14.45 7.32 -15.66
C ALA A 111 15.08 8.28 -14.65
N LEU A 112 14.73 8.14 -13.36
CA LEU A 112 15.22 9.03 -12.31
C LEU A 112 16.55 8.58 -11.70
N GLY A 113 16.82 7.28 -11.65
CA GLY A 113 18.02 6.74 -11.00
C GLY A 113 17.93 6.70 -9.48
N ALA A 114 18.84 5.95 -8.85
CA ALA A 114 18.74 5.58 -7.43
C ALA A 114 19.01 6.76 -6.50
N GLU A 115 19.89 7.66 -6.90
CA GLU A 115 20.26 8.86 -6.13
C GLU A 115 19.07 9.80 -5.97
N VAL A 116 18.39 10.16 -7.07
CA VAL A 116 17.19 11.01 -7.04
C VAL A 116 16.08 10.37 -6.18
N LEU A 117 15.88 9.05 -6.32
CA LEU A 117 14.88 8.33 -5.52
C LEU A 117 15.20 8.37 -4.02
N ARG A 118 16.47 8.11 -3.66
CA ARG A 118 16.95 8.15 -2.27
C ARG A 118 16.78 9.54 -1.68
N ASP A 119 17.27 10.57 -2.38
CA ASP A 119 17.31 11.93 -1.85
C ASP A 119 15.90 12.49 -1.63
N LEU A 120 14.97 12.25 -2.56
CA LEU A 120 13.58 12.65 -2.39
C LEU A 120 12.86 11.80 -1.34
N ALA A 121 13.13 10.50 -1.24
CA ALA A 121 12.56 9.67 -0.18
C ALA A 121 13.04 10.12 1.21
N LEU A 122 14.31 10.50 1.36
CA LEU A 122 14.86 11.09 2.59
C LEU A 122 14.18 12.43 2.89
N ALA A 123 14.07 13.32 1.89
CA ALA A 123 13.40 14.62 2.05
C ALA A 123 11.94 14.46 2.50
N TYR A 124 11.24 13.43 2.02
CA TYR A 124 9.86 13.14 2.40
C TYR A 124 9.73 12.26 3.65
N GLY A 125 10.84 11.89 4.29
CA GLY A 125 10.84 11.03 5.49
C GLY A 125 10.30 9.62 5.25
N TYR A 126 10.49 9.05 4.05
CA TYR A 126 9.89 7.77 3.68
C TYR A 126 10.77 6.57 4.07
N GLY A 127 10.54 6.04 5.27
CA GLY A 127 11.13 4.79 5.74
C GLY A 127 12.66 4.85 5.84
N ASN A 128 13.33 3.79 5.41
CA ASN A 128 14.80 3.75 5.37
C ASN A 128 15.40 4.37 4.09
N ALA A 129 14.59 4.79 3.12
CA ALA A 129 15.00 5.33 1.82
C ALA A 129 16.07 4.49 1.06
N ASP A 130 16.10 3.18 1.29
CA ASP A 130 17.10 2.29 0.71
C ASP A 130 16.65 1.75 -0.64
N PHE A 131 17.36 2.16 -1.70
CA PHE A 131 17.12 1.73 -3.08
C PHE A 131 18.23 0.82 -3.63
N SER A 132 19.03 0.18 -2.78
CA SER A 132 20.16 -0.67 -3.23
C SER A 132 19.74 -1.94 -3.97
N GLY A 133 18.50 -2.39 -3.80
CA GLY A 133 18.04 -3.71 -4.25
C GLY A 133 18.47 -4.87 -3.36
N ASP A 134 18.45 -6.08 -3.91
CA ASP A 134 18.85 -7.31 -3.24
C ASP A 134 20.39 -7.39 -3.16
N ALA A 135 20.94 -7.83 -2.03
CA ALA A 135 22.38 -7.96 -1.84
C ALA A 135 23.02 -8.83 -2.94
N GLY A 136 24.05 -8.29 -3.61
CA GLY A 136 24.75 -8.96 -4.72
C GLY A 136 24.06 -8.84 -6.09
N TYR A 137 23.00 -8.02 -6.22
CA TYR A 137 22.29 -7.79 -7.48
C TYR A 137 22.15 -6.29 -7.76
N ASP A 138 22.32 -5.91 -9.02
CA ASP A 138 21.98 -4.56 -9.50
C ASP A 138 20.51 -4.49 -9.90
N ASN A 139 19.60 -4.51 -8.91
CA ASN A 139 18.16 -4.54 -9.16
C ASN A 139 17.34 -3.51 -8.35
N GLY A 140 18.02 -2.54 -7.73
CA GLY A 140 17.40 -1.51 -6.91
C GLY A 140 16.27 -0.75 -7.61
N LEU A 141 16.53 -0.27 -8.83
CA LEU A 141 15.55 0.46 -9.64
C LEU A 141 14.38 -0.41 -10.11
N GLU A 142 14.45 -1.73 -9.96
CA GLU A 142 13.41 -2.64 -10.40
C GLU A 142 12.57 -3.20 -9.26
N ARG A 143 13.19 -3.33 -8.08
CA ARG A 143 12.71 -4.21 -7.02
C ARG A 143 12.88 -3.71 -5.59
N ALA A 144 13.60 -2.62 -5.32
CA ALA A 144 13.85 -2.17 -3.94
C ALA A 144 12.58 -2.14 -3.06
N TRP A 145 11.45 -1.72 -3.63
CA TRP A 145 10.14 -1.65 -2.96
C TRP A 145 9.36 -2.98 -2.90
N ILE A 146 9.83 -4.08 -3.49
CA ILE A 146 9.12 -5.38 -3.59
C ILE A 146 9.93 -6.50 -2.93
N ALA A 147 9.71 -6.67 -1.62
CA ALA A 147 10.38 -7.66 -0.79
C ALA A 147 11.92 -7.57 -0.88
N SER A 148 12.45 -6.35 -0.88
CA SER A 148 13.88 -6.06 -1.01
C SER A 148 14.29 -4.98 0.03
N SER A 149 15.27 -4.14 -0.29
CA SER A 149 15.93 -3.15 0.60
C SER A 149 15.02 -2.07 1.18
N LEU A 150 14.10 -1.51 0.40
CA LEU A 150 13.23 -0.43 0.89
C LEU A 150 12.25 -0.98 1.93
N LYS A 151 12.30 -0.42 3.14
CA LYS A 151 11.43 -0.75 4.26
C LYS A 151 10.79 0.51 4.85
N VAL A 152 9.54 0.37 5.28
CA VAL A 152 8.75 1.42 5.94
C VAL A 152 7.83 0.79 6.98
N SER A 153 7.61 1.45 8.11
CA SER A 153 6.65 1.03 9.14
C SER A 153 5.25 1.59 8.88
N PRO A 154 4.20 1.04 9.50
CA PRO A 154 2.87 1.64 9.47
C PRO A 154 2.84 3.09 9.98
N ARG A 155 3.60 3.42 11.04
CA ARG A 155 3.70 4.79 11.56
C ARG A 155 4.35 5.73 10.56
N GLU A 156 5.38 5.28 9.86
CA GLU A 156 6.04 6.07 8.81
C GLU A 156 5.14 6.28 7.60
N GLN A 157 4.34 5.27 7.22
CA GLN A 157 3.30 5.43 6.18
C GLN A 157 2.30 6.51 6.57
N VAL A 158 1.79 6.48 7.81
CA VAL A 158 0.85 7.50 8.33
C VAL A 158 1.50 8.87 8.37
N THR A 159 2.77 8.98 8.78
CA THR A 159 3.51 10.24 8.83
C THR A 159 3.67 10.86 7.44
N PHE A 160 4.12 10.07 6.45
CA PHE A 160 4.23 10.51 5.07
C PHE A 160 2.86 10.94 4.49
N LEU A 161 1.83 10.11 4.68
CA LEU A 161 0.48 10.39 4.17
C LEU A 161 -0.12 11.64 4.81
N ARG A 162 0.11 11.84 6.11
CA ARG A 162 -0.27 13.08 6.81
C ARG A 162 0.35 14.29 6.14
N GLY A 163 1.67 14.24 5.90
CA GLY A 163 2.37 15.30 5.19
C GLY A 163 1.78 15.58 3.81
N LEU A 164 1.47 14.51 3.08
CA LEU A 164 0.88 14.60 1.74
C LEU A 164 -0.53 15.21 1.77
N VAL A 165 -1.40 14.85 2.71
CA VAL A 165 -2.80 15.35 2.72
C VAL A 165 -2.95 16.73 3.33
N THR A 166 -1.96 17.17 4.10
CA THR A 166 -1.93 18.52 4.71
C THR A 166 -1.02 19.50 3.98
N ASP A 167 -0.46 19.10 2.83
CA ASP A 167 0.48 19.92 2.03
C ASP A 167 1.72 20.39 2.83
N THR A 168 2.23 19.56 3.74
CA THR A 168 3.38 19.88 4.60
C THR A 168 4.67 19.14 4.25
N LEU A 169 4.66 18.24 3.25
CA LEU A 169 5.90 17.67 2.71
C LEU A 169 6.70 18.75 1.96
N PRO A 170 8.05 18.65 1.91
CA PRO A 170 8.90 19.57 1.15
C PRO A 170 8.85 19.27 -0.36
N ALA A 171 7.65 19.31 -0.94
CA ALA A 171 7.36 19.10 -2.36
C ALA A 171 6.53 20.26 -2.91
N ALA A 172 6.50 20.42 -4.23
CA ALA A 172 5.65 21.42 -4.85
C ALA A 172 4.16 21.14 -4.55
N PRO A 173 3.35 22.16 -4.19
CA PRO A 173 1.92 21.98 -3.93
C PRO A 173 1.18 21.27 -5.08
N ARG A 174 1.55 21.59 -6.32
CA ARG A 174 1.02 20.91 -7.52
C ARG A 174 1.34 19.41 -7.54
N ALA A 175 2.56 19.01 -7.16
CA ALA A 175 2.95 17.61 -7.14
C ALA A 175 2.17 16.82 -6.07
N MET A 176 1.96 17.42 -4.89
CA MET A 176 1.14 16.82 -3.84
C MET A 176 -0.33 16.70 -4.26
N ALA A 177 -0.91 17.75 -4.86
CA ALA A 177 -2.28 17.74 -5.37
C ALA A 177 -2.50 16.65 -6.43
N LEU A 178 -1.64 16.58 -7.46
CA LEU A 178 -1.73 15.56 -8.50
C LEU A 178 -1.52 14.14 -7.95
N THR A 179 -0.65 13.97 -6.95
CA THR A 179 -0.51 12.69 -6.26
C THR A 179 -1.81 12.28 -5.59
N ARG A 180 -2.45 13.17 -4.83
CA ARG A 180 -3.74 12.90 -4.18
C ARG A 180 -4.85 12.61 -5.19
N GLU A 181 -4.87 13.29 -6.32
CA GLU A 181 -5.82 13.06 -7.41
C GLU A 181 -5.68 11.64 -7.98
N THR A 182 -4.44 11.21 -8.25
CA THR A 182 -4.11 9.92 -8.88
C THR A 182 -4.44 8.70 -8.00
N VAL A 183 -4.48 8.85 -6.67
CA VAL A 183 -4.82 7.75 -5.76
C VAL A 183 -6.30 7.37 -5.88
N GLU A 184 -6.56 6.07 -6.10
CA GLU A 184 -7.90 5.51 -6.27
C GLU A 184 -8.78 5.81 -5.05
N ALA A 185 -10.00 6.26 -5.33
CA ALA A 185 -10.97 6.65 -4.33
C ALA A 185 -12.22 5.76 -4.37
N ARG A 186 -12.90 5.65 -3.24
CA ARG A 186 -14.15 4.89 -3.07
C ARG A 186 -14.97 5.49 -1.94
N THR A 187 -16.29 5.35 -2.02
CA THR A 187 -17.20 5.77 -0.95
C THR A 187 -17.50 4.60 -0.01
N VAL A 188 -17.41 4.84 1.30
CA VAL A 188 -17.79 3.89 2.35
C VAL A 188 -18.70 4.60 3.35
N GLY A 189 -20.01 4.41 3.22
CA GLY A 189 -20.99 5.24 3.94
C GLY A 189 -20.82 6.72 3.56
N ALA A 190 -20.65 7.59 4.56
CA ALA A 190 -20.38 9.01 4.36
C ALA A 190 -18.89 9.36 4.15
N TRP A 191 -18.00 8.37 4.17
CA TRP A 191 -16.56 8.58 4.03
C TRP A 191 -16.11 8.45 2.57
N TRP A 192 -15.35 9.43 2.11
CA TRP A 192 -14.56 9.34 0.89
C TRP A 192 -13.17 8.79 1.21
N VAL A 193 -12.90 7.56 0.80
CA VAL A 193 -11.67 6.84 1.14
C VAL A 193 -10.77 6.75 -0.09
N LYS A 194 -9.58 7.34 0.01
CA LYS A 194 -8.50 7.19 -0.97
C LYS A 194 -7.42 6.30 -0.39
N GLY A 195 -6.92 5.35 -1.17
CA GLY A 195 -5.86 4.49 -0.67
C GLY A 195 -5.23 3.57 -1.69
N LYS A 196 -4.12 2.97 -1.29
CA LYS A 196 -3.34 2.05 -2.11
C LYS A 196 -3.07 0.75 -1.39
N THR A 197 -3.32 -0.35 -2.10
CA THR A 197 -2.93 -1.69 -1.65
C THR A 197 -1.48 -2.02 -1.98
N GLY A 198 -0.87 -2.85 -1.14
CA GLY A 198 0.45 -3.44 -1.36
C GLY A 198 0.45 -4.95 -1.09
N THR A 199 1.17 -5.70 -1.91
CA THR A 199 1.38 -7.14 -1.72
C THR A 199 2.80 -7.51 -2.06
N ALA A 200 3.47 -8.17 -1.13
CA ALA A 200 4.81 -8.70 -1.33
C ALA A 200 4.95 -10.03 -0.60
N PHE A 201 5.69 -10.94 -1.19
CA PHE A 201 5.99 -12.23 -0.58
C PHE A 201 7.46 -12.23 -0.18
N PRO A 202 7.80 -12.56 1.09
CA PRO A 202 9.18 -12.75 1.49
C PRO A 202 9.91 -13.72 0.56
N ARG A 203 11.21 -13.54 0.41
CA ARG A 203 12.06 -14.50 -0.31
C ARG A 203 12.69 -15.47 0.69
N ARG A 204 12.75 -16.74 0.30
CA ARG A 204 13.56 -17.75 0.99
C ARG A 204 15.03 -17.64 0.58
N ALA A 205 15.89 -18.40 1.25
CA ALA A 205 17.33 -18.46 0.94
C ALA A 205 17.59 -18.86 -0.52
N ASP A 206 16.77 -19.77 -1.08
CA ASP A 206 16.81 -20.19 -2.49
C ASP A 206 16.18 -19.17 -3.47
N ARG A 207 15.82 -17.97 -2.96
CA ARG A 207 15.15 -16.87 -3.68
C ARG A 207 13.72 -17.15 -4.12
N SER A 208 13.16 -18.32 -3.85
CA SER A 208 11.73 -18.60 -4.08
C SER A 208 10.85 -17.71 -3.20
N PHE A 209 9.62 -17.45 -3.64
CA PHE A 209 8.67 -16.68 -2.84
C PHE A 209 8.02 -17.55 -1.77
N ASP A 210 8.01 -17.04 -0.54
CA ASP A 210 7.18 -17.59 0.52
C ASP A 210 5.72 -17.13 0.36
N ARG A 211 4.95 -17.94 -0.37
CA ARG A 211 3.52 -17.70 -0.60
C ARG A 211 2.65 -17.91 0.65
N ALA A 212 3.19 -18.48 1.72
CA ALA A 212 2.48 -18.67 2.97
C ALA A 212 2.66 -17.49 3.94
N ALA A 213 3.66 -16.63 3.71
CA ALA A 213 4.02 -15.50 4.57
C ALA A 213 3.84 -14.12 3.89
N GLY A 214 2.90 -14.01 2.95
CA GLY A 214 2.66 -12.80 2.16
C GLY A 214 2.21 -11.59 3.01
N TRP A 215 2.87 -10.45 2.79
CA TRP A 215 2.51 -9.15 3.36
C TRP A 215 1.33 -8.53 2.62
N GLY A 216 0.36 -8.03 3.37
CA GLY A 216 -0.78 -7.28 2.87
C GLY A 216 -0.84 -5.88 3.47
N TRP A 217 -0.82 -4.86 2.62
CA TRP A 217 -0.97 -3.46 3.00
C TRP A 217 -2.26 -2.88 2.46
N PHE A 218 -2.87 -1.99 3.25
CA PHE A 218 -3.75 -0.94 2.75
C PHE A 218 -3.48 0.35 3.52
N VAL A 219 -3.07 1.40 2.80
CA VAL A 219 -2.70 2.70 3.38
C VAL A 219 -3.42 3.81 2.63
N GLY A 220 -3.74 4.91 3.30
CA GLY A 220 -4.47 6.00 2.66
C GLY A 220 -5.05 7.01 3.64
N TRP A 221 -6.10 7.68 3.20
CA TRP A 221 -6.86 8.62 4.01
C TRP A 221 -8.36 8.50 3.73
N ALA A 222 -9.15 8.83 4.74
CA ALA A 222 -10.59 8.86 4.70
C ALA A 222 -11.07 10.25 5.11
N GLN A 223 -11.99 10.82 4.34
CA GLN A 223 -12.54 12.14 4.58
C GLN A 223 -14.07 12.07 4.75
N GLN A 224 -14.58 12.75 5.78
CA GLN A 224 -15.99 12.99 6.00
C GLN A 224 -16.18 14.45 6.41
N GLY A 225 -16.75 15.27 5.53
CA GLY A 225 -16.78 16.72 5.72
C GLY A 225 -15.36 17.29 5.80
N GLU A 226 -15.07 18.05 6.86
CA GLU A 226 -13.75 18.62 7.15
C GLU A 226 -12.81 17.63 7.85
N ARG A 227 -13.34 16.54 8.41
CA ARG A 227 -12.54 15.54 9.13
C ARG A 227 -11.77 14.68 8.14
N VAL A 228 -10.44 14.70 8.25
CA VAL A 228 -9.53 13.90 7.42
C VAL A 228 -8.71 13.00 8.33
N LEU A 229 -8.85 11.68 8.14
CA LEU A 229 -8.12 10.67 8.88
C LEU A 229 -7.14 9.98 7.97
N VAL A 230 -5.88 9.85 8.40
CA VAL A 230 -4.86 9.05 7.71
C VAL A 230 -4.73 7.69 8.39
N PHE A 231 -4.49 6.65 7.60
CA PHE A 231 -4.41 5.29 8.12
C PHE A 231 -3.36 4.43 7.43
N ALA A 232 -2.89 3.43 8.18
CA ALA A 232 -2.16 2.30 7.65
C ALA A 232 -2.63 1.01 8.33
N THR A 233 -2.90 -0.02 7.54
CA THR A 233 -3.17 -1.37 8.04
C THR A 233 -2.24 -2.37 7.35
N LEU A 234 -1.67 -3.27 8.16
CA LEU A 234 -0.70 -4.27 7.77
C LEU A 234 -1.13 -5.64 8.31
N THR A 235 -1.08 -6.64 7.45
CA THR A 235 -1.25 -8.04 7.80
C THR A 235 -0.13 -8.88 7.20
N GLN A 236 0.08 -10.06 7.79
CA GLN A 236 0.95 -11.08 7.21
C GLN A 236 0.20 -12.41 7.18
N ALA A 237 0.19 -13.07 6.03
CA ALA A 237 -0.37 -14.41 5.89
C ALA A 237 0.33 -15.39 6.84
N THR A 238 -0.44 -16.32 7.42
CA THR A 238 0.10 -17.45 8.22
C THR A 238 0.05 -18.78 7.46
N LYS A 239 -0.61 -18.78 6.30
CA LYS A 239 -0.66 -19.87 5.32
C LYS A 239 -0.94 -19.30 3.94
N ARG A 240 -0.78 -20.11 2.89
CA ARG A 240 -1.16 -19.71 1.54
C ARG A 240 -2.66 -19.39 1.50
N GLN A 241 -2.99 -18.25 0.91
CA GLN A 241 -4.37 -17.77 0.76
C GLN A 241 -4.71 -17.60 -0.72
N ASP A 242 -5.98 -17.76 -1.04
CA ASP A 242 -6.52 -17.38 -2.33
C ASP A 242 -6.70 -15.86 -2.39
N GLY A 243 -6.37 -15.27 -3.54
CA GLY A 243 -6.38 -13.83 -3.72
C GLY A 243 -5.11 -13.11 -3.27
N SER A 244 -5.14 -11.78 -3.35
CA SER A 244 -4.00 -10.91 -3.06
C SER A 244 -4.04 -10.46 -1.60
N PRO A 245 -2.99 -10.71 -0.77
CA PRO A 245 -2.93 -10.26 0.62
C PRO A 245 -3.29 -8.78 0.83
N GLY A 246 -2.89 -7.89 -0.08
CA GLY A 246 -3.21 -6.47 -0.01
C GLY A 246 -4.69 -6.17 -0.27
N ASN A 247 -5.33 -6.92 -1.20
CA ASN A 247 -6.76 -6.78 -1.44
C ASN A 247 -7.56 -7.33 -0.25
N LEU A 248 -7.17 -8.49 0.29
CA LEU A 248 -7.78 -9.06 1.49
C LEU A 248 -7.66 -8.11 2.69
N THR A 249 -6.49 -7.48 2.87
CA THR A 249 -6.25 -6.46 3.91
C THR A 249 -7.16 -5.25 3.75
N ARG A 250 -7.26 -4.71 2.52
CA ARG A 250 -8.17 -3.61 2.20
C ARG A 250 -9.61 -3.99 2.50
N ASP A 251 -10.08 -5.12 1.98
CA ASP A 251 -11.49 -5.50 2.06
C ASP A 251 -11.91 -5.75 3.51
N ALA A 252 -11.05 -6.37 4.32
CA ALA A 252 -11.26 -6.53 5.75
C ALA A 252 -11.32 -5.18 6.49
N PHE A 253 -10.40 -4.25 6.18
CA PHE A 253 -10.37 -2.92 6.79
C PHE A 253 -11.61 -2.10 6.43
N LEU A 254 -11.98 -2.05 5.14
CA LEU A 254 -13.14 -1.30 4.68
C LEU A 254 -14.45 -1.86 5.21
N LYS A 255 -14.57 -3.19 5.35
CA LYS A 255 -15.73 -3.84 5.97
C LYS A 255 -15.93 -3.40 7.42
N GLY A 256 -14.84 -3.20 8.17
CA GLY A 256 -14.88 -2.73 9.57
C GLY A 256 -14.86 -1.21 9.74
N TRP A 257 -14.67 -0.44 8.66
CA TRP A 257 -14.39 0.99 8.74
C TRP A 257 -15.48 1.78 9.44
N LEU A 258 -16.76 1.56 9.12
CA LEU A 258 -17.86 2.33 9.69
C LEU A 258 -18.02 2.13 11.19
N GLU A 259 -17.78 0.91 11.70
CA GLU A 259 -17.82 0.65 13.14
C GLU A 259 -16.59 1.23 13.85
N LEU A 260 -15.41 1.11 13.26
CA LEU A 260 -14.21 1.74 13.79
C LEU A 260 -14.38 3.26 13.87
N ALA A 261 -14.83 3.91 12.80
CA ALA A 261 -14.96 5.36 12.70
C ALA A 261 -15.91 5.95 13.77
N LYS A 262 -16.96 5.23 14.17
CA LYS A 262 -17.88 5.65 15.26
C LYS A 262 -17.19 5.70 16.63
N THR A 263 -16.14 4.92 16.82
CA THR A 263 -15.41 4.84 18.10
C THR A 263 -14.25 5.83 18.19
N LEU A 264 -13.87 6.46 17.07
CA LEU A 264 -12.72 7.37 17.04
C LEU A 264 -13.10 8.71 17.67
N PRO A 265 -12.34 9.19 18.68
CA PRO A 265 -12.61 10.48 19.30
C PRO A 265 -12.54 11.60 18.26
N GLU A 266 -13.32 12.67 18.46
CA GLU A 266 -13.11 13.92 17.75
C GLU A 266 -11.72 14.45 18.14
N GLY A 267 -10.87 14.68 17.14
CA GLY A 267 -9.44 14.96 17.29
C GLY A 267 -9.11 16.43 17.37
#